data_AF-A0A7V1AMF5-F1
#
_entry.id   AF-A0A7V1AMF5-F1
#
_cell.length_a   1.000
_cell.length_b   1.000
_cell.length_c   1.000
_cell.angle_alpha   90.00
_cell.angle_beta   90.00
_cell.angle_gamma   90.00
#
_symmetry.space_group_name_H-M   'P 1'
#
loop_
_entity.id
_entity.type
_entity.pdbx_description
1 polymer ?
#
loop_
_entity_poly.entity_id
_entity_poly.type
_entity_poly.pdbx_seq_one_letter_code
_entity_poly.pdbx_strand_id
1 'polypeptide(L)'
;AVDSLYQKALSLDPENAVVLNNFSYSLATRGKDIPRALEMVQKALTKEPKNGAFLDTMGWIYYKMGRYKQALKFVKASTETREPSAEVFEHLGDIYHKLGNVKKARLYWKKALGKDKTNRRLLQKLRGGRS
;
A
#
# COMPACT_ATOMS: atom_id res chain seq x y z
N ALA A 1 -5.65 8.86 20.77
CA ALA A 1 -4.67 8.66 19.67
C ALA A 1 -5.40 8.07 18.47
N VAL A 2 -4.88 8.17 17.24
CA VAL A 2 -5.56 7.62 16.03
C VAL A 2 -5.94 6.14 16.20
N ASP A 3 -5.10 5.35 16.87
CA ASP A 3 -5.35 3.93 17.14
C ASP A 3 -6.60 3.71 18.01
N SER A 4 -6.88 4.59 18.97
CA SER A 4 -8.05 4.47 19.85
C SER A 4 -9.36 4.71 19.10
N LEU A 5 -9.34 5.50 18.03
CA LEU A 5 -10.52 5.71 17.18
C LEU A 5 -10.83 4.45 16.36
N TYR A 6 -9.80 3.83 15.77
CA TYR A 6 -9.97 2.55 15.07
C TYR A 6 -10.43 1.44 16.00
N GLN A 7 -9.85 1.34 17.20
CA GLN A 7 -10.26 0.35 18.19
C GLN A 7 -11.71 0.56 18.62
N LYS A 8 -12.14 1.82 18.86
CA LYS A 8 -13.54 2.11 19.16
C LYS A 8 -14.46 1.73 18.01
N ALA A 9 -14.11 2.05 16.76
CA ALA A 9 -14.89 1.66 15.61
C ALA A 9 -15.01 0.13 15.50
N LEU A 10 -13.92 -0.61 15.69
CA LEU A 10 -13.93 -2.08 15.70
C LEU A 10 -14.64 -2.69 16.92
N SER A 11 -14.78 -1.96 18.03
CA SER A 11 -15.61 -2.44 19.15
C SER A 11 -17.11 -2.37 18.84
N LEU A 12 -17.51 -1.47 17.94
CA LEU A 12 -18.90 -1.34 17.49
C LEU A 12 -19.23 -2.29 16.35
N ASP A 13 -18.30 -2.46 15.41
CA ASP A 13 -18.40 -3.41 14.29
C ASP A 13 -17.03 -4.09 14.08
N PRO A 14 -16.79 -5.25 14.72
CA PRO A 14 -15.51 -5.95 14.68
C PRO A 14 -15.12 -6.44 13.29
N GLU A 15 -16.09 -6.54 12.37
CA GLU A 15 -15.86 -7.09 11.05
C GLU A 15 -16.03 -6.06 9.92
N ASN A 16 -16.01 -4.78 10.25
CA ASN A 16 -16.06 -3.71 9.27
C ASN A 16 -14.80 -3.73 8.38
N ALA A 17 -14.94 -4.20 7.15
CA ALA A 17 -13.79 -4.39 6.24
C ALA A 17 -13.02 -3.09 5.97
N VAL A 18 -13.73 -1.96 5.87
CA VAL A 18 -13.12 -0.65 5.63
C VAL A 18 -12.30 -0.18 6.83
N VAL A 19 -12.84 -0.30 8.05
CA VAL A 19 -12.11 0.06 9.28
C VAL A 19 -10.92 -0.85 9.50
N LEU A 20 -11.09 -2.17 9.30
CA LEU A 20 -10.00 -3.14 9.35
C LEU A 20 -8.87 -2.76 8.39
N ASN A 21 -9.21 -2.46 7.13
CA ASN A 21 -8.22 -2.04 6.15
C ASN A 21 -7.53 -0.73 6.54
N ASN A 22 -8.28 0.31 6.89
CA ASN A 22 -7.72 1.62 7.19
C ASN A 22 -6.80 1.58 8.41
N PHE A 23 -7.15 0.80 9.43
CA PHE A 23 -6.28 0.60 10.57
C PHE A 23 -5.01 -0.16 10.18
N SER A 24 -5.14 -1.23 9.38
CA SER A 24 -4.00 -2.00 8.85
C SER A 24 -3.03 -1.10 8.07
N TYR A 25 -3.58 -0.25 7.19
CA TYR A 25 -2.80 0.69 6.41
C TYR A 25 -2.04 1.70 7.29
N SER A 26 -2.74 2.27 8.28
CA SER A 26 -2.14 3.20 9.24
C SER A 26 -0.99 2.58 10.06
N LEU A 27 -1.15 1.33 10.49
CA LEU A 27 -0.12 0.56 11.17
C LEU A 27 1.09 0.30 10.27
N ALA A 28 0.85 -0.20 9.05
CA ALA A 28 1.90 -0.50 8.08
C ALA A 28 2.73 0.75 7.69
N THR A 29 2.07 1.87 7.43
CA THR A 29 2.73 3.13 7.07
C THR A 29 3.63 3.65 8.19
N ARG A 30 3.19 3.53 9.45
CA ARG A 30 3.98 3.88 10.64
C ARG A 30 5.00 2.82 11.06
N GLY A 31 5.01 1.64 10.42
CA GLY A 31 5.88 0.52 10.79
C GLY A 31 5.54 -0.08 12.17
N LYS A 32 4.28 0.01 12.61
CA LYS A 32 3.82 -0.46 13.91
C LYS A 32 2.99 -1.73 13.77
N ASP A 33 3.21 -2.69 14.68
CA ASP A 33 2.41 -3.92 14.82
C ASP A 33 2.01 -4.55 13.47
N ILE A 34 3.03 -4.82 12.65
CA ILE A 34 2.87 -5.39 11.31
C ILE A 34 2.12 -6.74 11.32
N PRO A 35 2.32 -7.65 12.31
CA PRO A 35 1.52 -8.88 12.41
C PRO A 35 0.02 -8.60 12.53
N ARG A 36 -0.39 -7.66 13.40
CA ARG A 36 -1.80 -7.30 13.54
C ARG A 36 -2.36 -6.63 12.29
N ALA A 37 -1.58 -5.77 11.64
CA ALA A 37 -1.97 -5.17 10.36
C ALA A 37 -2.25 -6.24 9.29
N LEU A 38 -1.41 -7.28 9.23
CA LEU A 38 -1.60 -8.39 8.30
C LEU A 38 -2.88 -9.18 8.56
N GLU A 39 -3.19 -9.47 9.84
CA GLU A 39 -4.43 -10.18 10.21
C GLU A 39 -5.68 -9.38 9.81
N MET A 40 -5.70 -8.08 10.12
CA MET A 40 -6.84 -7.22 9.85
C MET A 40 -7.10 -7.04 8.35
N VAL A 41 -6.05 -6.81 7.53
CA VAL A 41 -6.22 -6.69 6.07
C VAL A 41 -6.63 -8.02 5.45
N GLN A 42 -6.19 -9.16 6.00
CA GLN A 42 -6.61 -10.48 5.54
C GLN A 42 -8.12 -10.69 5.77
N LYS A 43 -8.65 -10.27 6.93
CA LYS A 43 -10.10 -10.29 7.20
C LYS A 43 -10.87 -9.39 6.23
N ALA A 44 -10.36 -8.18 5.96
CA ALA A 44 -10.96 -7.26 4.98
C ALA A 44 -11.02 -7.88 3.57
N LEU A 45 -9.93 -8.53 3.11
CA LEU A 45 -9.87 -9.20 1.81
C LEU A 45 -10.70 -10.48 1.74
N THR A 46 -10.96 -11.17 2.86
CA THR A 46 -11.92 -12.29 2.87
C THR A 46 -13.33 -11.81 2.51
N LYS A 47 -13.71 -10.60 2.93
CA LYS A 47 -15.01 -10.00 2.62
C LYS A 47 -15.06 -9.39 1.23
N GLU A 48 -14.00 -8.67 0.83
CA GLU A 48 -13.92 -7.98 -0.45
C GLU A 48 -12.61 -8.31 -1.20
N PRO A 49 -12.49 -9.51 -1.80
CA PRO A 49 -11.21 -10.01 -2.33
C PRO A 49 -10.67 -9.24 -3.53
N LYS A 50 -11.50 -8.42 -4.18
CA LYS A 50 -11.14 -7.62 -5.36
C LYS A 50 -11.06 -6.12 -5.05
N ASN A 51 -11.16 -5.72 -3.79
CA ASN A 51 -11.08 -4.31 -3.41
C ASN A 51 -9.65 -3.79 -3.59
N GLY A 52 -9.47 -2.83 -4.49
CA GLY A 52 -8.15 -2.31 -4.87
C GLY A 52 -7.39 -1.69 -3.70
N ALA A 53 -8.07 -1.00 -2.78
CA ALA A 53 -7.42 -0.39 -1.62
C ALA A 53 -6.92 -1.47 -0.63
N PHE A 54 -7.65 -2.57 -0.51
CA PHE A 54 -7.30 -3.66 0.41
C PHE A 54 -6.13 -4.47 -0.14
N LEU A 55 -6.12 -4.69 -1.46
CA LEU A 55 -4.99 -5.28 -2.16
C LEU A 55 -3.72 -4.43 -2.04
N ASP A 56 -3.82 -3.11 -2.20
CA ASP A 56 -2.68 -2.21 -1.99
C ASP A 56 -2.15 -2.27 -0.56
N THR A 57 -3.04 -2.20 0.43
CA THR A 57 -2.68 -2.29 1.86
C THR A 57 -1.95 -3.59 2.19
N MET A 58 -2.47 -4.73 1.70
CA MET A 58 -1.82 -6.04 1.85
C MET A 58 -0.43 -6.04 1.21
N GLY A 59 -0.30 -5.48 0.00
CA GLY A 59 0.97 -5.34 -0.67
C GLY A 59 1.97 -4.46 0.09
N TRP A 60 1.51 -3.35 0.67
CA TRP A 60 2.33 -2.45 1.47
C TRP A 60 2.81 -3.10 2.77
N ILE A 61 1.96 -3.89 3.44
CA ILE A 61 2.34 -4.70 4.60
C ILE A 61 3.47 -5.67 4.22
N TYR A 62 3.34 -6.41 3.12
CA TYR A 62 4.41 -7.29 2.65
C TYR A 62 5.69 -6.53 2.31
N TYR A 63 5.59 -5.31 1.76
CA TYR A 63 6.74 -4.44 1.50
C TYR A 63 7.46 -4.09 2.81
N LYS A 64 6.71 -3.73 3.86
CA LYS A 64 7.26 -3.44 5.21
C LYS A 64 7.92 -4.65 5.86
N MET A 65 7.46 -5.86 5.54
CA MET A 65 8.08 -7.13 5.96
C MET A 65 9.32 -7.52 5.13
N GLY A 66 9.72 -6.73 4.13
CA GLY A 66 10.81 -7.08 3.20
C GLY A 66 10.44 -8.16 2.17
N ARG A 67 9.18 -8.59 2.11
CA ARG A 67 8.69 -9.64 1.21
C ARG A 67 8.25 -9.08 -0.13
N TYR A 68 9.20 -8.50 -0.85
CA TYR A 68 8.92 -7.67 -2.04
C TYR A 68 8.25 -8.42 -3.20
N LYS A 69 8.51 -9.72 -3.37
CA LYS A 69 7.82 -10.54 -4.40
C LYS A 69 6.33 -10.69 -4.09
N GLN A 70 5.96 -10.86 -2.82
CA GLN A 70 4.56 -10.92 -2.40
C GLN A 70 3.92 -9.54 -2.50
N ALA A 71 4.63 -8.49 -2.06
CA ALA A 71 4.18 -7.11 -2.22
C ALA A 71 3.82 -6.80 -3.68
N LEU A 72 4.68 -7.19 -4.62
CA LEU A 72 4.47 -7.00 -6.05
C LEU A 72 3.17 -7.64 -6.54
N LYS A 73 2.88 -8.87 -6.11
CA LYS A 73 1.65 -9.59 -6.49
C LYS A 73 0.40 -8.77 -6.13
N PHE A 74 0.32 -8.29 -4.89
CA PHE A 74 -0.87 -7.61 -4.37
C PHE A 74 -1.02 -6.18 -4.89
N VAL A 75 0.05 -5.37 -4.89
CA VAL A 75 -0.02 -4.00 -5.42
C VAL A 75 -0.28 -4.01 -6.92
N LYS A 76 0.30 -4.96 -7.67
CA LYS A 76 -0.03 -5.10 -9.10
C LYS A 76 -1.51 -5.44 -9.31
N ALA A 77 -2.07 -6.36 -8.53
CA ALA A 77 -3.51 -6.66 -8.59
C ALA A 77 -4.38 -5.43 -8.25
N SER A 78 -3.95 -4.60 -7.30
CA SER A 78 -4.61 -3.31 -7.03
C SER A 78 -4.60 -2.38 -8.26
N THR A 79 -3.50 -2.34 -9.02
CA THR A 79 -3.43 -1.53 -10.25
C THR A 79 -4.34 -2.01 -11.38
N GLU A 80 -4.86 -3.23 -11.32
CA GLU A 80 -5.78 -3.80 -12.31
C GLU A 80 -7.26 -3.46 -12.00
N THR A 81 -7.51 -2.74 -10.89
CA THR A 81 -8.85 -2.25 -10.52
C THR A 81 -9.21 -0.92 -11.19
N ARG A 82 -10.48 -0.49 -11.05
CA ARG A 82 -11.11 0.52 -11.92
C ARG A 82 -10.33 1.84 -12.03
N GLU A 83 -9.68 2.31 -10.96
CA GLU A 83 -8.87 3.54 -10.96
C GLU A 83 -7.76 3.52 -9.88
N PRO A 84 -6.52 3.14 -10.20
CA PRO A 84 -5.43 3.16 -9.23
C PRO A 84 -5.01 4.59 -8.87
N SER A 85 -4.78 4.84 -7.58
CA SER A 85 -4.35 6.16 -7.09
C SER A 85 -2.88 6.44 -7.40
N ALA A 86 -2.44 7.69 -7.19
CA ALA A 86 -1.01 8.04 -7.26
C ALA A 86 -0.17 7.19 -6.30
N GLU A 87 -0.71 6.92 -5.10
CA GLU A 87 -0.05 6.16 -4.04
C GLU A 87 0.15 4.68 -4.42
N VAL A 88 -0.85 4.03 -5.05
CA VAL A 88 -0.69 2.65 -5.55
C VAL A 88 0.44 2.56 -6.58
N PHE A 89 0.51 3.51 -7.51
CA PHE A 89 1.62 3.55 -8.48
C PHE A 89 2.96 3.84 -7.80
N GLU A 90 2.97 4.66 -6.75
CA GLU A 90 4.16 4.90 -5.97
C GLU A 90 4.65 3.63 -5.26
N HIS A 91 3.77 2.92 -4.56
CA HIS A 91 4.08 1.65 -3.92
C HIS A 91 4.64 0.64 -4.94
N LEU A 92 4.03 0.55 -6.11
CA LEU A 92 4.50 -0.34 -7.17
C LEU A 92 5.92 0.05 -7.64
N GLY A 93 6.20 1.35 -7.77
CA GLY A 93 7.53 1.86 -8.07
C GLY A 93 8.56 1.50 -6.99
N ASP A 94 8.19 1.66 -5.71
CA ASP A 94 9.05 1.33 -4.56
C ASP A 94 9.38 -0.15 -4.49
N ILE A 95 8.38 -1.00 -4.75
CA ILE A 95 8.55 -2.45 -4.82
C ILE A 95 9.52 -2.84 -5.94
N TYR A 96 9.32 -2.30 -7.15
CA TYR A 96 10.24 -2.58 -8.27
C TYR A 96 11.66 -2.10 -7.97
N HIS A 97 11.82 -0.97 -7.28
CA HIS A 97 13.12 -0.47 -6.87
C HIS A 97 13.81 -1.44 -5.89
N LYS A 98 13.09 -1.93 -4.88
CA LYS A 98 13.63 -2.94 -3.93
C LYS A 98 13.94 -4.28 -4.57
N LEU A 99 13.28 -4.60 -5.68
CA LEU A 99 13.59 -5.78 -6.52
C LEU A 99 14.72 -5.53 -7.53
N GLY A 100 15.37 -4.37 -7.52
CA GLY A 100 16.45 -4.02 -8.44
C GLY A 100 16.00 -3.63 -9.85
N ASN A 101 14.68 -3.59 -10.12
CA ASN A 101 14.16 -3.20 -11.43
C ASN A 101 13.95 -1.68 -11.53
N VAL A 102 15.06 -0.95 -11.66
CA VAL A 102 15.08 0.52 -11.71
C VAL A 102 14.25 1.07 -12.87
N LYS A 103 14.26 0.40 -14.03
CA LYS A 103 13.46 0.82 -15.20
C LYS A 103 11.97 0.84 -14.89
N LYS A 104 11.43 -0.24 -14.30
CA LYS A 104 10.01 -0.29 -13.90
C LYS A 104 9.72 0.64 -12.73
N ALA A 105 10.63 0.77 -11.76
CA ALA A 105 10.47 1.70 -10.65
C ALA A 105 10.21 3.14 -11.15
N ARG A 106 11.06 3.63 -12.05
CA ARG A 106 10.94 4.96 -12.65
C ARG A 106 9.67 5.12 -13.50
N LEU A 107 9.27 4.08 -14.23
CA LEU A 107 8.00 4.10 -14.98
C LEU A 107 6.81 4.36 -14.04
N TYR A 108 6.72 3.63 -12.94
CA TYR A 108 5.58 3.73 -12.03
C TYR A 108 5.62 5.00 -11.16
N TRP A 109 6.79 5.47 -10.73
CA TRP A 109 6.90 6.79 -10.09
C TRP A 109 6.51 7.94 -11.03
N LYS A 110 6.78 7.85 -12.34
CA LYS A 110 6.28 8.82 -13.33
C LYS A 110 4.75 8.75 -13.47
N LYS A 111 4.17 7.55 -13.47
CA LYS A 111 2.69 7.38 -13.48
C LYS A 111 2.06 8.00 -12.22
N ALA A 112 2.66 7.77 -11.05
CA ALA A 112 2.24 8.39 -9.80
C ALA A 112 2.30 9.92 -9.87
N LEU A 113 3.42 10.48 -10.35
CA LEU A 113 3.62 11.92 -10.51
C LEU A 113 2.66 12.53 -11.54
N GLY A 114 2.26 11.77 -12.57
CA GLY A 114 1.23 12.20 -13.52
C GLY A 114 -0.12 12.46 -12.87
N LYS A 115 -0.45 11.74 -11.78
CA LYS A 115 -1.66 11.92 -10.98
C LYS A 115 -1.50 12.95 -9.86
N ASP A 116 -0.30 13.10 -9.33
CA ASP A 116 0.05 14.08 -8.29
C ASP A 116 1.34 14.83 -8.67
N LYS A 117 1.18 15.87 -9.48
CA LYS A 117 2.30 16.59 -10.14
C LYS A 117 3.17 17.37 -9.17
N THR A 118 2.68 17.70 -7.98
CA THR A 118 3.39 18.52 -6.98
C THR A 118 4.08 17.67 -5.91
N ASN A 119 3.99 16.34 -6.01
CA ASN A 119 4.58 15.42 -5.05
C ASN A 119 6.11 15.49 -5.01
N ARG A 120 6.65 16.21 -4.02
CA ARG A 120 8.10 16.40 -3.85
C ARG A 120 8.86 15.09 -3.62
N ARG A 121 8.24 14.10 -2.96
CA ARG A 121 8.84 12.78 -2.69
C ARG A 121 9.06 12.03 -4.00
N LEU A 122 8.07 12.00 -4.89
CA LEU A 122 8.19 11.37 -6.21
C LEU A 122 9.24 12.07 -7.09
N LEU A 123 9.31 13.40 -7.06
CA LEU A 123 10.35 14.17 -7.75
C LEU A 123 11.75 13.79 -7.25
N GLN A 124 11.94 13.63 -5.94
CA GLN A 124 13.22 13.22 -5.36
C GLN A 124 13.60 11.79 -5.79
N LYS A 125 12.67 10.83 -5.72
CA LYS A 125 12.89 9.44 -6.18
C LYS A 125 13.36 9.37 -7.64
N LEU A 126 12.78 10.20 -8.51
CA LEU A 126 13.16 10.25 -9.93
C LEU A 126 14.52 10.91 -10.19
N ARG A 127 14.99 11.77 -9.29
CA ARG A 127 16.32 12.41 -9.36
C ARG A 127 17.42 11.49 -8.83
N GLY A 128 17.15 10.76 -7.74
CA GLY A 128 18.12 9.88 -7.06
C GLY A 128 18.44 8.57 -7.79
N GLY A 129 17.64 8.15 -8.78
CA GLY A 129 17.91 6.97 -9.61
C GLY A 129 18.81 7.23 -10.83
N ARG A 130 19.70 8.23 -10.76
CA ARG A 130 20.76 8.54 -11.73
C ARG A 130 22.12 8.24 -11.10
N SER A 131 22.36 6.97 -10.77
CA SER A 131 23.65 6.44 -10.33
C SER A 131 23.98 5.28 -11.23
#